data_AF-A0A382C1F0-F1
#
_entry.id   AF-A0A382C1F0-F1
#
_cell.length_a   1.000
_cell.length_b   1.000
_cell.length_c   1.000
_cell.angle_alpha   90.00
_cell.angle_beta   90.00
_cell.angle_gamma   90.00
#
_symmetry.space_group_name_H-M   'P 1'
#
loop_
_entity.id
_entity.type
_entity.pdbx_description
1 polymer ?
#
loop_
_entity_poly.entity_id
_entity_poly.type
_entity_poly.pdbx_seq_one_letter_code
_entity_poly.pdbx_strand_id
1 'polypeptide(L)' 'MSRYVTEAVGTFFLVFTIGLTALNGTPLAPLAIGSALMVMVYMGGHISGAHYNPAVSVAILIRGKMAGRDLLPYLIAQLL' A
#
# COMPACT_ATOMS: atom_id res chain seq x y z
N MET A 1 8.65 13.77 2.32
CA MET A 1 8.24 13.10 3.57
C MET A 1 6.79 12.64 3.52
N SER A 2 5.83 13.50 3.17
CA SER A 2 4.40 13.10 3.14
C SER A 2 4.13 11.84 2.32
N ARG A 3 4.78 11.66 1.16
CA ARG A 3 4.65 10.43 0.33
C ARG A 3 4.96 9.15 1.09
N TYR A 4 6.10 9.12 1.80
CA TYR A 4 6.57 7.94 2.51
C TYR A 4 5.70 7.64 3.74
N VAL A 5 5.23 8.68 4.43
CA VAL A 5 4.26 8.53 5.54
C VAL A 5 2.94 7.98 5.02
N THR A 6 2.44 8.48 3.90
CA THR A 6 1.23 7.97 3.25
C THR A 6 1.37 6.49 2.90
N GLU A 7 2.52 6.08 2.33
CA GLU A 7 2.79 4.67 2.03
C GLU A 7 2.77 3.79 3.28
N ALA A 8 3.42 4.21 4.38
CA ALA A 8 3.42 3.47 5.64
C ALA A 8 2.00 3.31 6.23
N VAL A 9 1.23 4.41 6.29
CA VAL A 9 -0.13 4.38 6.81
C VAL A 9 -1.04 3.50 5.93
N GLY A 10 -0.94 3.61 4.61
CA GLY A 10 -1.70 2.78 3.68
C GLY A 10 -1.37 1.30 3.78
N THR A 11 -0.10 0.95 3.86
CA THR A 11 0.31 -0.45 4.02
C THR A 11 -0.09 -1.01 5.39
N PHE A 12 0.01 -0.22 6.46
CA PHE A 12 -0.48 -0.63 7.78
C PHE A 12 -1.96 -1.07 7.73
N PHE A 13 -2.86 -0.22 7.21
CA PHE A 13 -4.28 -0.56 7.15
C PHE A 13 -4.57 -1.75 6.24
N LEU A 14 -3.86 -1.86 5.11
CA LEU A 14 -3.99 -2.99 4.19
C LEU A 14 -3.60 -4.31 4.88
N VAL A 15 -2.39 -4.37 5.45
CA VAL A 15 -1.85 -5.58 6.10
C VAL A 15 -2.64 -5.92 7.36
N PHE A 16 -3.04 -4.92 8.16
CA PHE A 16 -3.89 -5.12 9.33
C PHE A 16 -5.23 -5.76 8.95
N THR A 17 -5.88 -5.29 7.88
CA THR A 17 -7.13 -5.86 7.40
C THR A 17 -6.95 -7.30 6.90
N ILE A 18 -5.86 -7.56 6.17
CA ILE A 18 -5.49 -8.92 5.73
C ILE A 18 -5.30 -9.83 6.96
N GLY A 19 -4.53 -9.39 7.96
CA GLY A 19 -4.26 -10.15 9.18
C GLY A 19 -5.54 -10.48 9.95
N LEU A 20 -6.40 -9.48 10.21
CA LEU A 20 -7.67 -9.71 10.90
C LEU A 20 -8.59 -10.66 10.14
N THR A 21 -8.73 -10.47 8.82
CA THR A 21 -9.63 -11.32 8.01
C THR A 21 -9.11 -12.75 7.88
N ALA A 22 -7.80 -12.93 7.79
CA ALA A 22 -7.16 -14.24 7.79
C ALA A 22 -7.35 -14.97 9.13
N LEU A 23 -7.13 -14.29 10.26
CA LEU A 23 -7.30 -14.86 11.60
C LEU A 23 -8.76 -15.26 11.89
N ASN A 24 -9.72 -14.50 11.38
CA ASN A 24 -11.14 -14.81 11.54
C ASN A 24 -11.68 -15.82 10.50
N GLY A 25 -10.92 -16.15 9.46
CA GLY A 25 -11.36 -17.08 8.40
C GLY A 25 -12.63 -16.63 7.67
N THR A 26 -12.86 -15.32 7.54
CA THR A 26 -14.12 -14.80 7.00
C THR A 26 -14.22 -15.03 5.48
N PRO A 27 -15.37 -15.54 4.96
CA PRO A 27 -15.57 -15.69 3.52
C PRO A 27 -15.61 -14.35 2.78
N LEU A 28 -15.82 -13.23 3.50
CA LEU A 28 -15.83 -11.88 2.95
C LEU A 28 -14.46 -11.20 2.99
N ALA A 29 -13.38 -11.92 3.28
CA ALA A 29 -12.02 -11.37 3.29
C ALA A 29 -11.67 -10.57 2.02
N PRO A 30 -11.96 -11.04 0.78
CA PRO A 30 -11.65 -10.28 -0.42
C PRO A 30 -12.36 -8.92 -0.47
N LEU A 31 -13.62 -8.86 -0.02
CA LEU A 31 -14.39 -7.62 -0.01
C LEU A 31 -13.84 -6.65 1.04
N ALA A 32 -13.49 -7.15 2.23
CA ALA A 32 -12.90 -6.33 3.30
C ALA A 32 -11.52 -5.76 2.89
N ILE A 33 -10.64 -6.60 2.35
CA ILE A 33 -9.30 -6.18 1.91
C ILE A 33 -9.41 -5.18 0.74
N GLY A 34 -10.26 -5.46 -0.23
CA GLY A 34 -10.47 -4.58 -1.39
C GLY A 34 -11.07 -3.22 -1.00
N SER A 35 -12.04 -3.20 -0.10
CA SER A 35 -12.64 -1.95 0.38
C SER A 35 -11.67 -1.12 1.23
N ALA A 36 -10.89 -1.75 2.11
CA ALA A 36 -9.82 -1.06 2.84
C ALA A 36 -8.79 -0.45 1.88
N LEU A 37 -8.32 -1.22 0.89
CA LEU A 37 -7.41 -0.70 -0.14
C LEU A 37 -8.01 0.46 -0.92
N MET A 38 -9.27 0.36 -1.36
CA MET A 38 -9.98 1.44 -2.07
C MET A 38 -9.97 2.74 -1.27
N VAL A 39 -10.33 2.68 0.03
CA VAL A 39 -10.32 3.85 0.92
C VAL A 39 -8.93 4.47 0.99
N MET A 40 -7.88 3.65 1.18
CA MET A 40 -6.51 4.15 1.24
C MET A 40 -6.04 4.74 -0.09
N VAL A 41 -6.50 4.21 -1.23
CA VAL A 41 -6.20 4.78 -2.55
C VAL A 41 -6.86 6.14 -2.73
N TYR A 42 -8.13 6.31 -2.31
CA TYR A 42 -8.80 7.61 -2.37
C TYR A 42 -8.14 8.64 -1.45
N MET A 43 -7.70 8.21 -0.27
CA MET A 43 -7.04 9.08 0.70
C MET A 43 -5.63 9.50 0.25
N GLY A 44 -4.81 8.56 -0.25
CA GLY A 44 -3.37 8.81 -0.48
C GLY A 44 -2.91 8.83 -1.94
N GLY A 45 -3.76 8.48 -2.91
CA GLY A 45 -3.36 8.31 -4.30
C GLY A 45 -2.77 9.56 -4.93
N HIS A 46 -3.31 10.74 -4.59
CA HIS A 46 -2.79 12.03 -5.07
C HIS A 46 -1.51 12.48 -4.37
N ILE A 47 -1.13 11.84 -3.25
CA ILE A 47 0.05 12.19 -2.46
C ILE A 47 1.23 11.30 -2.86
N SER A 48 1.08 9.98 -2.78
CA SER A 48 2.17 9.00 -2.98
C SER A 48 2.02 8.13 -4.23
N GLY A 49 0.86 8.14 -4.89
CA GLY A 49 0.51 7.14 -5.91
C GLY A 49 -0.11 5.87 -5.34
N ALA A 50 -0.24 5.77 -4.00
CA ALA A 50 -0.90 4.68 -3.28
C ALA A 50 -0.43 3.29 -3.73
N HIS A 51 0.89 3.05 -3.68
CA HIS A 51 1.42 1.74 -4.07
C HIS A 51 1.09 0.71 -3.01
N TYR A 52 1.34 1.06 -1.74
CA TYR A 52 1.11 0.27 -0.52
C TYR A 52 1.66 -1.16 -0.57
N ASN A 53 2.54 -1.43 -1.53
CA ASN A 53 3.02 -2.76 -1.89
C ASN A 53 4.39 -2.64 -2.58
N PRO A 54 5.41 -3.38 -2.08
CA PRO A 54 6.74 -3.43 -2.68
C PRO A 54 6.74 -3.81 -4.16
N ALA A 55 5.99 -4.84 -4.54
CA ALA A 55 5.92 -5.33 -5.92
C ALA A 55 5.30 -4.29 -6.86
N VAL A 56 4.28 -3.56 -6.38
CA VAL A 56 3.68 -2.45 -7.14
C VAL A 56 4.69 -1.33 -7.33
N SER A 57 5.45 -0.97 -6.29
CA SER A 57 6.50 0.07 -6.40
C SER A 57 7.57 -0.29 -7.42
N VAL A 58 8.02 -1.56 -7.42
CA VAL A 58 8.97 -2.07 -8.42
C VAL A 58 8.35 -2.03 -9.82
N ALA A 59 7.09 -2.45 -9.98
CA ALA A 59 6.41 -2.42 -11.28
C ALA A 59 6.28 -0.98 -11.83
N ILE A 60 5.97 0.00 -10.97
CA ILE A 60 5.88 1.41 -11.35
C ILE A 60 7.27 1.97 -11.72
N LEU A 61 8.34 1.54 -11.04
CA LEU A 61 9.71 1.88 -11.43
C LEU A 61 10.05 1.33 -12.82
N ILE A 62 9.78 0.05 -13.07
CA ILE A 62 10.03 -0.61 -14.37
C ILE A 62 9.25 0.10 -15.50
N ARG A 63 8.05 0.59 -15.20
CA ARG A 63 7.24 1.39 -16.13
C ARG A 63 7.78 2.80 -16.37
N GLY A 64 8.85 3.21 -15.68
CA GLY A 64 9.42 4.56 -15.78
C GLY A 64 8.55 5.65 -15.13
N LYS A 65 7.63 5.28 -14.24
CA LYS A 65 6.69 6.22 -13.58
C LYS A 65 7.08 6.61 -12.16
N MET A 66 8.22 6.14 -11.67
CA MET A 66 8.82 6.52 -10.39
C MET A 66 10.32 6.75 -10.59
N ALA A 67 10.92 7.72 -9.89
CA ALA A 67 12.35 7.90 -9.90
C ALA A 67 13.03 6.78 -9.08
N GLY A 68 14.14 6.22 -9.58
CA GLY A 68 14.83 5.10 -8.90
C GLY A 68 15.22 5.41 -7.45
N ARG A 69 15.54 6.67 -7.13
CA ARG A 69 15.86 7.14 -5.77
C ARG A 69 14.69 7.02 -4.77
N ASP A 70 13.45 7.00 -5.26
CA ASP A 70 12.26 6.90 -4.41
C ASP A 70 11.90 5.46 -4.08
N LEU A 71 12.45 4.47 -4.80
CA LEU A 71 12.13 3.06 -4.56
C LEU A 71 12.47 2.63 -3.13
N LEU A 72 13.72 2.80 -2.70
CA LEU A 72 14.17 2.34 -1.38
C LEU A 72 13.35 2.97 -0.23
N PRO A 73 13.10 4.30 -0.20
CA PRO A 73 12.20 4.90 0.78
C PRO A 73 10.77 4.33 0.76
N TYR A 74 10.20 4.03 -0.40
CA TYR A 74 8.86 3.41 -0.50
C TYR A 74 8.88 1.99 0.08
N LEU A 75 9.88 1.19 -0.25
CA LEU A 75 10.02 -0.17 0.26
C LEU A 75 10.16 -0.18 1.78
N ILE A 76 10.99 0.71 2.34
CA ILE A 76 11.15 0.85 3.79
C ILE A 76 9.82 1.26 4.43
N ALA A 77 9.14 2.26 3.87
CA ALA A 77 7.87 2.73 4.40
C ALA A 77 6.78 1.64 4.39
N GLN A 78 6.75 0.79 3.37
CA GLN A 78 5.76 -0.29 3.22
C GLN A 78 6.06 -1.51 4.12
N LEU A 79 7.31 -1.66 4.60
CA LEU A 79 7.72 -2.80 5.44
C LEU A 79 7.75 -2.49 6.94
N LEU A 80 7.67 -1.21 7.30
CA LEU A 80 7.51 -0.73 8.69
C LEU A 80 6.04 -0.78 9.11
#